data_AF-A0A922SLF7-F1
#
_entry.id   AF-A0A922SLF7-F1
#
_cell.length_a   1.000
_cell.length_b   1.000
_cell.length_c   1.000
_cell.angle_alpha   90.00
_cell.angle_beta   90.00
_cell.angle_gamma   90.00
#
_symmetry.space_group_name_H-M   'P 1'
#
loop_
_entity.id
_entity.type
_entity.pdbx_description
1 polymer ?
#
loop_
_entity_poly.entity_id
_entity_poly.type
_entity_poly.pdbx_seq_one_letter_code
_entity_poly.pdbx_strand_id
1 'polypeptide(L)'
;MENGLSVSGTYELLTSWKLITAYVKILKLNEQCPERENEGHYNDWDLSLSFGPIILQYLKDDVGEYGPIIHDMFTTALDKMFQMFFIGDNIRTMTLRQVLNDDDFVPAHLVVSKIMPKHPDDETKCARSEILQKLKSNASMSVQVQLNMDFCEYVEE
;
A
#
# COMPACT_ATOMS: atom_id res chain seq x y z
N MET A 1 35.49 6.38 -9.55
CA MET A 1 34.89 6.03 -8.25
C MET A 1 33.44 5.72 -8.52
N GLU A 2 33.08 4.43 -8.58
CA GLU A 2 31.67 4.04 -8.59
C GLU A 2 31.16 4.16 -7.15
N ASN A 3 30.35 5.19 -6.89
CA ASN A 3 29.60 5.26 -5.65
C ASN A 3 28.45 4.25 -5.78
N GLY A 4 28.67 3.03 -5.32
CA GLY A 4 27.60 2.03 -5.20
C GLY A 4 26.45 2.54 -4.34
N LEU A 5 25.24 2.03 -4.58
CA LEU A 5 24.07 2.36 -3.76
C LEU A 5 24.31 1.94 -2.30
N SER A 6 23.76 2.71 -1.35
CA SER A 6 23.71 2.29 0.05
C SER A 6 22.89 1.00 0.20
N VAL A 7 23.04 0.30 1.32
CA VAL A 7 22.21 -0.88 1.64
C VAL A 7 20.72 -0.52 1.60
N SER A 8 20.35 0.63 2.16
CA SER A 8 18.97 1.15 2.11
C SER A 8 18.51 1.45 0.68
N GLY A 9 19.35 2.12 -0.12
CA GLY A 9 19.02 2.43 -1.51
C GLY A 9 18.90 1.19 -2.38
N THR A 10 19.69 0.16 -2.09
CA THR A 10 19.63 -1.14 -2.77
C THR A 10 18.33 -1.87 -2.41
N TYR A 11 17.97 -1.92 -1.13
CA TYR A 11 16.71 -2.52 -0.68
C TYR A 11 15.51 -1.82 -1.31
N GLU A 12 15.42 -0.48 -1.21
CA GLU A 12 14.31 0.28 -1.78
C GLU A 12 14.14 0.03 -3.28
N LEU A 13 15.25 -0.03 -4.03
CA LEU A 13 15.23 -0.29 -5.47
C LEU A 13 14.70 -1.70 -5.77
N LEU A 14 15.20 -2.71 -5.06
CA LEU A 14 14.79 -4.10 -5.27
C LEU A 14 13.32 -4.32 -4.87
N THR A 15 12.89 -3.77 -3.74
CA THR A 15 11.50 -3.85 -3.28
C THR A 15 10.57 -3.11 -4.23
N SER A 16 10.95 -1.92 -4.71
CA SER A 16 10.19 -1.19 -5.74
C SER A 16 10.05 -2.04 -7.00
N TRP A 17 11.14 -2.62 -7.48
CA TRP A 17 11.13 -3.49 -8.68
C TRP A 17 10.25 -4.73 -8.50
N LYS A 18 10.29 -5.36 -7.32
CA LYS A 18 9.46 -6.51 -6.93
C LYS A 18 7.97 -6.13 -6.97
N LEU A 19 7.60 -4.98 -6.42
CA LEU A 19 6.22 -4.45 -6.43
C LEU A 19 5.76 -4.09 -7.84
N ILE A 20 6.58 -3.38 -8.60
CA ILE A 20 6.33 -3.02 -10.00
C ILE A 20 6.07 -4.27 -10.85
N THR A 21 6.93 -5.27 -10.72
CA THR A 21 6.82 -6.53 -11.47
C THR A 21 5.53 -7.27 -11.13
N ALA A 22 5.15 -7.30 -9.84
CA ALA A 22 3.89 -7.91 -9.42
C ALA A 22 2.68 -7.17 -10.01
N TYR A 23 2.67 -5.85 -9.94
CA TYR A 23 1.58 -5.04 -10.50
C TYR A 23 1.42 -5.22 -12.01
N VAL A 24 2.53 -5.18 -12.77
CA VAL A 24 2.51 -5.41 -14.22
C VAL A 24 2.03 -6.82 -14.57
N LYS A 25 2.35 -7.83 -13.75
CA LYS A 25 1.81 -9.20 -13.95
C LYS A 25 0.30 -9.23 -13.80
N ILE A 26 -0.26 -8.53 -12.80
CA ILE A 26 -1.71 -8.45 -12.61
C ILE A 26 -2.38 -7.76 -13.80
N LEU A 27 -1.82 -6.63 -14.26
CA LEU A 27 -2.33 -5.92 -15.45
C LEU A 27 -2.41 -6.87 -16.66
N LYS A 28 -1.34 -7.60 -16.95
CA LYS A 28 -1.30 -8.56 -18.07
C LYS A 28 -2.27 -9.72 -17.92
N LEU A 29 -2.50 -10.22 -16.70
CA LEU A 29 -3.46 -11.28 -16.44
C LEU A 29 -4.90 -10.80 -16.68
N ASN A 30 -5.20 -9.56 -16.30
CA ASN A 30 -6.51 -8.95 -16.53
C ASN A 30 -6.77 -8.63 -18.01
N GLU A 31 -5.74 -8.26 -18.78
CA GLU A 31 -5.83 -8.08 -20.24
C GLU A 31 -6.14 -9.38 -21.01
N GLN A 32 -5.76 -10.54 -20.46
CA GLN A 32 -5.95 -11.84 -21.12
C GLN A 32 -7.33 -12.48 -20.88
N CYS A 33 -8.20 -11.86 -20.08
CA CYS A 33 -9.57 -12.31 -19.84
C CYS A 33 -10.51 -11.77 -20.95
N PRO A 34 -10.97 -12.60 -21.91
CA PRO A 34 -11.71 -12.13 -23.09
C PRO A 34 -13.18 -11.79 -22.80
N GLU A 35 -13.69 -12.05 -21.59
CA GLU A 35 -15.10 -11.82 -21.25
C GLU A 35 -15.46 -10.35 -20.97
N ARG A 36 -14.51 -9.40 -21.11
CA ARG A 36 -14.69 -7.98 -20.75
C ARG A 36 -14.64 -7.01 -21.93
N GLU A 37 -14.88 -7.47 -23.16
CA GLU A 37 -14.82 -6.61 -24.35
C GLU A 37 -15.91 -5.52 -24.45
N ASN A 38 -16.86 -5.43 -23.50
CA ASN A 38 -17.97 -4.46 -23.58
C ASN A 38 -18.02 -3.37 -22.50
N GLU A 39 -17.08 -3.33 -21.55
CA GLU A 39 -16.98 -2.21 -20.60
C GLU A 39 -15.56 -1.67 -20.61
N GLY A 40 -15.37 -0.51 -21.25
CA GLY A 40 -14.09 0.20 -21.37
C GLY A 40 -13.50 0.72 -20.05
N HIS A 41 -13.84 0.09 -18.93
CA HIS A 41 -13.31 0.36 -17.61
C HIS A 41 -12.74 -0.97 -17.09
N TYR A 42 -11.41 -1.09 -17.09
CA TYR A 42 -10.77 -2.04 -16.20
C TYR A 42 -11.36 -1.80 -14.81
N ASN A 43 -11.96 -2.81 -14.18
CA ASN A 43 -12.46 -2.65 -12.82
C ASN A 43 -11.23 -2.49 -11.92
N ASP A 44 -10.90 -1.25 -11.61
CA ASP A 44 -9.94 -0.81 -10.60
C ASP A 44 -10.08 -1.62 -9.29
N TRP A 45 -11.29 -2.08 -9.02
CA TRP A 45 -11.66 -3.03 -7.98
C TRP A 45 -10.86 -4.35 -8.04
N ASP A 46 -10.80 -5.03 -9.18
CA ASP A 46 -10.12 -6.33 -9.33
C ASP A 46 -8.60 -6.21 -9.20
N LEU A 47 -8.06 -5.07 -9.64
CA LEU A 47 -6.65 -4.73 -9.43
C LEU A 47 -6.35 -4.60 -7.94
N SER A 48 -7.18 -3.86 -7.20
CA SER A 48 -6.98 -3.66 -5.76
C SER A 48 -7.11 -4.96 -4.95
N LEU A 49 -8.08 -5.82 -5.29
CA LEU A 49 -8.30 -7.12 -4.67
C LEU A 49 -7.14 -8.08 -4.87
N SER A 50 -6.49 -8.01 -6.04
CA SER A 50 -5.37 -8.89 -6.38
C SER A 50 -4.05 -8.37 -5.81
N PHE A 51 -3.83 -7.05 -5.83
CA PHE A 51 -2.53 -6.48 -5.51
C PHE A 51 -2.31 -6.30 -4.00
N GLY A 52 -3.32 -5.90 -3.24
CA GLY A 52 -3.20 -5.70 -1.79
C GLY A 52 -2.68 -6.93 -1.02
N PRO A 53 -3.22 -8.14 -1.23
CA PRO A 53 -2.71 -9.36 -0.60
C PRO A 53 -1.25 -9.66 -0.95
N ILE A 54 -0.80 -9.34 -2.18
CA ILE A 54 0.59 -9.52 -2.59
C ILE A 54 1.51 -8.56 -1.85
N ILE A 55 1.11 -7.29 -1.73
CA ILE A 55 1.85 -6.29 -0.95
C ILE A 55 1.99 -6.77 0.51
N LEU A 56 0.89 -7.20 1.12
CA LEU A 56 0.89 -7.71 2.50
C LEU A 56 1.84 -8.91 2.66
N GLN A 57 1.80 -9.86 1.72
CA GLN A 57 2.69 -11.02 1.77
C GLN A 57 4.16 -10.60 1.63
N TYR A 58 4.49 -9.72 0.70
CA TYR A 58 5.86 -9.24 0.53
C TYR A 58 6.38 -8.51 1.78
N LEU A 59 5.53 -7.69 2.42
CA LEU A 59 5.89 -7.04 3.67
C LEU A 59 6.11 -8.06 4.79
N LYS A 60 5.30 -9.11 4.87
CA LYS A 60 5.49 -10.20 5.85
C LYS A 60 6.80 -10.95 5.62
N ASP A 61 7.12 -11.26 4.37
CA ASP A 61 8.38 -11.92 4.00
C ASP A 61 9.58 -11.05 4.41
N ASP A 62 9.54 -9.76 4.05
CA ASP A 62 10.62 -8.81 4.35
C ASP A 62 10.75 -8.59 5.87
N VAL A 63 9.63 -8.54 6.62
CA VAL A 63 9.64 -8.47 8.09
C VAL A 63 10.20 -9.74 8.71
N GLY A 64 9.92 -10.91 8.13
CA GLY A 64 10.49 -12.18 8.57
C GLY A 64 12.01 -12.25 8.37
N GLU A 65 12.51 -11.67 7.29
CA GLU A 65 13.95 -11.68 6.95
C GLU A 65 14.74 -10.57 7.68
N TYR A 66 14.21 -9.35 7.70
CA TYR A 66 14.93 -8.15 8.13
C TYR A 66 14.42 -7.55 9.45
N GLY A 67 13.34 -8.10 10.01
CA GLY A 67 12.70 -7.62 11.22
C GLY A 67 11.69 -6.48 10.97
N PRO A 68 10.90 -6.10 11.99
CA PRO A 68 9.75 -5.21 11.83
C PRO A 68 10.12 -3.78 11.39
N ILE A 69 11.36 -3.32 11.61
CA ILE A 69 11.81 -1.97 11.25
C ILE A 69 11.83 -1.76 9.73
N ILE A 70 11.91 -2.84 8.94
CA ILE A 70 11.94 -2.80 7.47
C ILE A 70 10.70 -2.13 6.86
N HIS A 71 9.59 -2.05 7.61
CA HIS A 71 8.35 -1.44 7.15
C HIS A 71 8.54 0.01 6.70
N ASP A 72 9.46 0.77 7.31
CA ASP A 72 9.70 2.17 6.93
C ASP A 72 10.27 2.27 5.51
N MET A 73 11.30 1.47 5.21
CA MET A 73 11.89 1.39 3.87
C MET A 73 10.91 0.77 2.85
N PHE A 74 10.13 -0.24 3.27
CA PHE A 74 9.08 -0.81 2.43
C PHE A 74 8.03 0.24 2.06
N THR A 75 7.67 1.10 3.02
CA THR A 75 6.72 2.20 2.80
C THR A 75 7.21 3.13 1.71
N THR A 76 8.48 3.52 1.77
CA THR A 76 9.10 4.38 0.74
C THR A 76 9.11 3.71 -0.64
N ALA A 77 9.42 2.42 -0.71
CA ALA A 77 9.38 1.67 -1.97
C ALA A 77 7.96 1.58 -2.57
N LEU A 78 6.96 1.32 -1.73
CA LEU A 78 5.57 1.22 -2.15
C LEU A 78 5.00 2.57 -2.63
N ASP A 79 5.28 3.66 -1.90
CA ASP A 79 4.84 5.00 -2.30
C ASP A 79 5.48 5.44 -3.63
N LYS A 80 6.78 5.18 -3.81
CA LYS A 80 7.48 5.42 -5.09
C LYS A 80 6.84 4.65 -6.24
N MET A 81 6.42 3.41 -6.01
CA MET A 81 5.73 2.60 -7.02
C MET A 81 4.36 3.22 -7.38
N PHE A 82 3.56 3.64 -6.40
CA PHE A 82 2.28 4.31 -6.67
C PHE A 82 2.48 5.59 -7.50
N GLN A 83 3.49 6.39 -7.18
CA GLN A 83 3.83 7.61 -7.91
C GLN A 83 4.32 7.32 -9.33
N MET A 84 5.18 6.32 -9.52
CA MET A 84 5.76 5.98 -10.82
C MET A 84 4.70 5.54 -11.84
N PHE A 85 3.64 4.88 -11.38
CA PHE A 85 2.53 4.43 -12.21
C PHE A 85 1.35 5.39 -12.25
N PHE A 86 1.45 6.56 -11.60
CA PHE A 86 0.35 7.51 -11.49
C PHE A 86 -0.94 6.85 -10.98
N ILE A 87 -0.81 5.93 -10.01
CA ILE A 87 -1.95 5.19 -9.46
C ILE A 87 -2.83 6.18 -8.70
N GLY A 88 -4.06 6.34 -9.18
CA GLY A 88 -5.04 7.27 -8.58
C GLY A 88 -5.41 6.88 -7.15
N ASP A 89 -5.87 7.88 -6.39
CA ASP A 89 -6.18 7.72 -4.97
C ASP A 89 -7.27 6.67 -4.71
N ASN A 90 -8.19 6.43 -5.65
CA ASN A 90 -9.19 5.37 -5.56
C ASN A 90 -8.55 3.97 -5.52
N ILE A 91 -7.79 3.61 -6.57
CA ILE A 91 -7.06 2.34 -6.63
C ILE A 91 -6.11 2.19 -5.44
N ARG A 92 -5.38 3.26 -5.10
CA ARG A 92 -4.46 3.30 -3.96
C ARG A 92 -5.18 2.99 -2.66
N THR A 93 -6.28 3.69 -2.36
CA THR A 93 -7.04 3.52 -1.11
C THR A 93 -7.65 2.12 -1.02
N MET A 94 -8.24 1.62 -2.11
CA MET A 94 -8.78 0.26 -2.15
C MET A 94 -7.67 -0.80 -1.95
N THR A 95 -6.50 -0.60 -2.56
CA THR A 95 -5.35 -1.49 -2.38
C THR A 95 -4.86 -1.48 -0.93
N LEU A 96 -4.71 -0.30 -0.32
CA LEU A 96 -4.27 -0.16 1.08
C LEU A 96 -5.27 -0.75 2.07
N ARG A 97 -6.58 -0.69 1.78
CA ARG A 97 -7.61 -1.38 2.57
C ARG A 97 -7.36 -2.89 2.62
N GLN A 98 -7.01 -3.49 1.48
CA GLN A 98 -6.69 -4.92 1.41
C GLN A 98 -5.36 -5.28 2.11
N VAL A 99 -4.40 -4.36 2.17
CA VAL A 99 -3.15 -4.55 2.94
C VAL A 99 -3.44 -4.70 4.45
N LEU A 100 -4.54 -4.13 4.95
CA LEU A 100 -4.99 -4.27 6.34
C LEU A 100 -5.89 -5.50 6.59
N ASN A 101 -5.86 -6.53 5.74
CA ASN A 101 -6.65 -7.74 5.97
C ASN A 101 -6.13 -8.62 7.12
N ASP A 102 -4.90 -8.37 7.59
CA ASP A 102 -4.36 -9.00 8.80
C ASP A 102 -4.31 -7.96 9.93
N ASP A 103 -5.29 -8.03 10.83
CA ASP A 103 -5.49 -7.05 11.90
C ASP A 103 -4.37 -7.10 12.97
N ASP A 104 -3.67 -8.24 13.11
CA ASP A 104 -2.61 -8.43 14.10
C ASP A 104 -1.23 -7.99 13.56
N PHE A 105 -1.09 -7.82 12.26
CA PHE A 105 0.19 -7.46 11.63
C PHE A 105 0.44 -5.95 11.68
N VAL A 106 1.05 -5.51 12.79
CA VAL A 106 1.40 -4.10 13.07
C VAL A 106 2.16 -3.40 11.93
N PRO A 107 3.17 -4.00 11.27
CA PRO A 107 3.89 -3.35 10.17
C PRO A 107 2.98 -2.88 9.03
N ALA A 108 1.93 -3.63 8.68
CA ALA A 108 0.98 -3.20 7.64
C ALA A 108 0.22 -1.94 8.04
N HIS A 109 -0.18 -1.83 9.31
CA HIS A 109 -0.85 -0.64 9.85
C HIS A 109 0.05 0.60 9.78
N LEU A 110 1.34 0.44 10.12
CA LEU A 110 2.31 1.52 10.05
C LEU A 110 2.55 1.99 8.60
N VAL A 111 2.71 1.04 7.67
CA VAL A 111 2.84 1.35 6.23
C VAL A 111 1.62 2.13 5.76
N VAL A 112 0.41 1.60 6.00
CA VAL A 112 -0.83 2.20 5.50
C VAL A 112 -1.09 3.59 6.10
N SER A 113 -0.86 3.80 7.40
CA SER A 113 -0.99 5.12 8.03
C SER A 113 -0.18 6.19 7.30
N LYS A 114 1.05 5.86 6.95
CA LYS A 114 2.02 6.79 6.37
C LYS A 114 1.67 7.17 4.93
N ILE A 115 1.12 6.25 4.14
CA ILE A 115 0.90 6.45 2.70
C ILE A 115 -0.57 6.49 2.25
N MET A 116 -1.53 6.39 3.17
CA MET A 116 -2.94 6.59 2.80
C MET A 116 -3.19 8.05 2.36
N PRO A 117 -3.96 8.28 1.27
CA PRO A 117 -4.39 9.61 0.88
C PRO A 117 -5.06 10.38 2.03
N LYS A 118 -4.65 11.64 2.22
CA LYS A 118 -5.10 12.46 3.35
C LYS A 118 -6.45 13.14 3.09
N HIS A 119 -6.73 13.50 1.85
CA HIS A 119 -7.95 14.15 1.41
C HIS A 119 -8.77 13.19 0.53
N PRO A 120 -9.81 12.54 1.09
CA PRO A 120 -10.67 11.68 0.28
C PRO A 120 -11.57 12.51 -0.64
N ASP A 121 -11.86 11.97 -1.81
CA ASP A 121 -13.03 12.32 -2.60
C ASP A 121 -14.25 11.44 -2.18
N ASP A 122 -15.40 11.67 -2.81
CA ASP A 122 -16.63 10.94 -2.50
C ASP A 122 -16.50 9.42 -2.77
N GLU A 123 -15.68 9.02 -3.74
CA GLU A 123 -15.46 7.61 -4.11
C GLU A 123 -14.58 6.87 -3.08
N THR A 124 -13.60 7.57 -2.50
CA THR A 124 -12.63 7.01 -1.55
C THR A 124 -13.04 7.12 -0.09
N LYS A 125 -14.02 7.97 0.22
CA LYS A 125 -14.46 8.27 1.59
C LYS A 125 -14.78 7.01 2.40
N CYS A 126 -15.57 6.10 1.84
CA CYS A 126 -15.98 4.87 2.53
C CYS A 126 -14.76 3.97 2.87
N ALA A 127 -13.92 3.68 1.88
CA ALA A 127 -12.73 2.86 2.07
C ALA A 127 -11.73 3.50 3.05
N ARG A 128 -11.55 4.82 2.98
CA ARG A 128 -10.73 5.58 3.93
C ARG A 128 -11.27 5.50 5.35
N SER A 129 -12.59 5.65 5.54
CA SER A 129 -13.21 5.52 6.87
C SER A 129 -12.97 4.15 7.48
N GLU A 130 -13.05 3.08 6.69
CA GLU A 130 -12.74 1.72 7.15
C GLU A 130 -11.27 1.56 7.55
N ILE A 131 -10.34 2.07 6.73
CA ILE A 131 -8.91 2.07 7.06
C ILE A 131 -8.66 2.81 8.37
N LEU A 132 -9.21 4.03 8.51
CA LEU A 132 -9.09 4.83 9.73
C LEU A 132 -9.67 4.11 10.95
N GLN A 133 -10.80 3.42 10.80
CA GLN A 133 -11.38 2.63 11.88
C GLN A 133 -10.42 1.53 12.33
N LYS A 134 -9.85 0.76 11.38
CA LYS A 134 -8.86 -0.28 11.69
C LYS A 134 -7.61 0.27 12.38
N LEU A 135 -7.08 1.39 11.89
CA LEU A 135 -5.93 2.06 12.49
C LEU A 135 -6.25 2.55 13.92
N LYS A 136 -7.41 3.17 14.13
CA LYS A 136 -7.86 3.65 15.45
C LYS A 136 -8.13 2.52 16.44
N SER A 137 -8.65 1.38 15.98
CA SER A 137 -8.93 0.23 16.86
C SER A 137 -7.70 -0.64 17.17
N ASN A 138 -6.56 -0.41 16.51
CA ASN A 138 -5.36 -1.22 16.73
C ASN A 138 -4.76 -0.98 18.12
N ALA A 139 -4.50 -2.05 18.87
CA ALA A 139 -3.98 -1.96 20.25
C ALA A 139 -2.52 -1.48 20.34
N SER A 140 -1.78 -1.46 19.23
CA SER A 140 -0.37 -1.06 19.20
C SER A 140 -0.20 0.44 19.42
N MET A 141 0.55 0.81 20.46
CA MET A 141 0.91 2.21 20.73
C MET A 141 1.65 2.86 19.56
N SER A 142 2.50 2.10 18.85
CA SER A 142 3.23 2.62 17.69
C SER A 142 2.28 3.02 16.57
N VAL A 143 1.21 2.26 16.35
CA VAL A 143 0.19 2.60 15.34
C VAL A 143 -0.58 3.85 15.76
N GLN A 144 -0.96 3.96 17.02
CA GLN A 144 -1.68 5.14 17.54
C GLN A 144 -0.84 6.42 17.46
N VAL A 145 0.44 6.35 17.83
CA VAL A 145 1.36 7.49 17.74
C VAL A 145 1.57 7.89 16.27
N GLN A 146 1.82 6.93 15.39
CA GLN A 146 2.00 7.19 13.96
C GLN A 146 0.74 7.81 13.34
N LEU A 147 -0.44 7.24 13.62
CA LEU A 147 -1.72 7.77 13.16
C LEU A 147 -1.91 9.22 13.61
N ASN A 148 -1.63 9.53 14.88
CA ASN A 148 -1.73 10.90 15.37
C ASN A 148 -0.75 11.82 14.67
N MET A 149 0.51 11.43 14.47
CA MET A 149 1.49 12.26 13.74
C MET A 149 1.05 12.50 12.29
N ASP A 150 0.52 11.49 11.63
CA ASP A 150 0.15 11.51 10.22
C ASP A 150 -1.19 12.21 9.94
N PHE A 151 -2.07 12.32 10.94
CA PHE A 151 -3.44 12.80 10.78
C PHE A 151 -3.86 13.93 11.75
N CYS A 152 -2.96 14.43 12.61
CA CYS A 152 -3.28 15.49 13.61
C CYS A 152 -3.95 16.71 12.96
N GLU A 153 -3.47 17.10 11.78
CA GLU A 153 -3.95 18.29 11.05
C GLU A 153 -5.19 18.01 10.19
N TYR A 154 -5.63 16.76 10.12
CA TYR A 154 -6.72 16.28 9.28
C TYR A 154 -7.92 15.78 10.09
N VAL A 155 -7.97 16.10 11.39
CA VAL A 155 -9.14 15.85 12.24
C VAL A 155 -10.26 16.75 11.74
N GLU A 156 -11.15 16.16 10.95
CA GLU A 156 -12.42 16.75 10.51
C GLU A 156 -13.27 17.09 11.77
N GLU A 157 -13.73 18.35 11.87
CA GLU A 157 -14.78 18.80 12.81
C GLU A 157 -16.12 18.09 12.54
#